data_AF-A0A0F6U5L7-F1
#
_entry.id   AF-A0A0F6U5L7-F1
#
_cell.length_a   1.000
_cell.length_b   1.000
_cell.length_c   1.000
_cell.angle_alpha   90.00
_cell.angle_beta   90.00
_cell.angle_gamma   90.00
#
_symmetry.space_group_name_H-M   'P 1'
#
loop_
_entity.id
_entity.type
_entity.pdbx_description
1 polymer ?
#
loop_
_entity_poly.entity_id
_entity_poly.type
_entity_poly.pdbx_seq_one_letter_code
_entity_poly.pdbx_strand_id
1 'polypeptide(L)'
;MSTLTKWESTLLDFNGESDHVHRIIDYKPDIALSKLIANLKTVSSRLIRKEFPDLAAKYFYNKPYFWTGAYFVASCGDITIEQLKKYVENQNSPKVETLPR
;
A
#
# COMPACT_ATOMS: atom_id res chain seq x y z
N MET A 1 -6.65 -0.44 -18.53
CA MET A 1 -7.13 -1.40 -17.51
C MET A 1 -6.18 -1.34 -16.31
N SER A 2 -6.66 -0.87 -15.16
CA SER A 2 -5.86 -0.78 -13.93
C SER A 2 -5.50 -2.19 -13.41
N THR A 3 -4.45 -2.30 -12.59
CA THR A 3 -4.02 -3.60 -12.03
C THR A 3 -5.14 -4.26 -11.22
N LEU A 4 -5.90 -3.49 -10.44
CA LEU A 4 -6.99 -4.02 -9.60
C LEU A 4 -8.15 -4.59 -10.41
N THR A 5 -8.53 -3.97 -11.54
CA THR A 5 -9.58 -4.51 -12.41
C THR A 5 -9.23 -5.89 -12.96
N LYS A 6 -7.94 -6.16 -13.22
CA LYS A 6 -7.48 -7.49 -13.68
C LYS A 6 -7.57 -8.56 -12.59
N TRP A 7 -7.65 -8.14 -11.33
CA TRP A 7 -7.86 -8.99 -10.17
C TRP A 7 -9.33 -8.97 -9.71
N GLU A 8 -10.26 -8.47 -10.53
CA GLU A 8 -11.68 -8.37 -10.16
C GLU A 8 -11.89 -7.67 -8.79
N SER A 9 -11.04 -6.70 -8.50
CA SER A 9 -11.01 -5.96 -7.23
C SER A 9 -11.19 -4.46 -7.50
N THR A 10 -11.70 -3.74 -6.49
CA THR A 10 -12.00 -2.31 -6.57
C THR A 10 -11.18 -1.54 -5.54
N LEU A 11 -10.61 -0.41 -5.95
CA LEU A 11 -9.99 0.54 -5.02
C LEU A 11 -11.10 1.42 -4.44
N LEU A 12 -11.33 1.33 -3.14
CA LEU A 12 -12.32 2.17 -2.45
C LEU A 12 -11.72 3.49 -1.98
N ASP A 13 -10.47 3.46 -1.50
CA ASP A 13 -9.75 4.64 -1.04
C ASP A 13 -8.24 4.47 -1.18
N PHE A 14 -7.55 5.60 -1.34
CA PHE A 14 -6.10 5.67 -1.49
C PHE A 14 -5.57 6.94 -0.83
N ASN A 15 -4.68 6.76 0.13
CA ASN A 15 -3.94 7.85 0.75
C ASN A 15 -2.49 7.40 1.03
N GLY A 16 -1.63 8.29 1.48
CA GLY A 16 -0.27 7.92 1.85
C GLY A 16 0.58 9.10 2.28
N GLU A 17 1.73 8.76 2.82
CA GLU A 17 2.77 9.67 3.23
C GLU A 17 3.96 9.58 2.27
N SER A 18 5.01 10.36 2.54
CA SER A 18 6.22 10.37 1.72
C SER A 18 6.95 9.02 1.63
N ASP A 19 6.73 8.11 2.58
CA ASP A 19 7.44 6.83 2.71
C ASP A 19 6.54 5.58 2.67
N HIS A 20 5.20 5.73 2.70
CA HIS A 20 4.27 4.60 2.63
C HIS A 20 2.89 4.99 2.07
N VAL A 21 2.09 4.01 1.66
CA VAL A 21 0.73 4.22 1.16
C VAL A 21 -0.28 3.33 1.87
N HIS A 22 -1.48 3.88 2.08
CA HIS A 22 -2.66 3.20 2.60
C HIS A 22 -3.67 2.98 1.48
N ARG A 23 -4.24 1.78 1.42
CA ARG A 23 -5.26 1.43 0.42
C ARG A 23 -6.39 0.67 1.06
N ILE A 24 -7.62 1.05 0.72
CA ILE A 24 -8.81 0.27 1.02
C ILE A 24 -9.22 -0.42 -0.28
N ILE A 25 -9.24 -1.75 -0.27
CA ILE A 25 -9.51 -2.56 -1.44
C ILE A 25 -10.69 -3.48 -1.11
N ASP A 26 -11.71 -3.44 -1.97
CA ASP A 26 -12.74 -4.45 -2.03
C ASP A 26 -12.31 -5.55 -3.00
N TYR A 27 -12.40 -6.81 -2.58
CA TYR A 27 -11.90 -7.96 -3.32
C TYR A 27 -12.70 -9.22 -2.98
N LYS A 28 -12.74 -10.17 -3.91
CA LYS A 28 -13.43 -11.44 -3.71
C LYS A 28 -12.66 -12.35 -2.72
N PRO A 29 -13.35 -13.10 -1.84
CA PRO A 29 -12.69 -13.94 -0.83
C PRO A 29 -11.80 -15.07 -1.37
N ASP A 30 -11.99 -15.49 -2.63
CA ASP A 30 -11.18 -16.52 -3.30
C ASP A 30 -9.81 -16.01 -3.80
N ILE A 31 -9.59 -14.69 -3.77
CA ILE A 31 -8.34 -14.08 -4.16
C ILE A 31 -7.29 -14.24 -3.05
N ALA A 32 -6.15 -14.84 -3.42
CA ALA A 32 -4.98 -14.88 -2.55
C ALA A 32 -4.38 -13.47 -2.38
N LEU A 33 -4.68 -12.83 -1.24
CA LEU A 33 -4.23 -11.46 -0.90
C LEU A 33 -2.73 -11.24 -1.07
N SER A 34 -1.90 -12.20 -0.66
CA SER A 34 -0.44 -12.10 -0.79
C SER A 34 0.01 -11.94 -2.25
N LYS A 35 -0.65 -12.64 -3.19
CA LYS A 35 -0.37 -12.54 -4.62
C LYS A 35 -0.87 -11.21 -5.21
N LEU A 36 -2.06 -10.76 -4.79
CA LEU A 36 -2.60 -9.46 -5.18
C LEU A 36 -1.65 -8.33 -4.78
N ILE A 37 -1.23 -8.31 -3.50
CA ILE A 37 -0.33 -7.28 -2.97
C ILE A 37 1.04 -7.32 -3.65
N ALA A 38 1.60 -8.52 -3.87
CA ALA A 38 2.86 -8.67 -4.60
C ALA A 38 2.77 -8.11 -6.03
N ASN A 39 1.67 -8.37 -6.73
CA ASN A 39 1.43 -7.84 -8.08
C ASN A 39 1.29 -6.31 -8.06
N LEU A 40 0.49 -5.76 -7.14
CA LEU A 40 0.34 -4.32 -6.96
C LEU A 40 1.70 -3.63 -6.73
N LYS A 41 2.52 -4.16 -5.82
CA LYS A 41 3.86 -3.62 -5.52
C LYS A 41 4.80 -3.73 -6.73
N THR A 42 4.79 -4.86 -7.42
CA THR A 42 5.65 -5.11 -8.58
C THR A 42 5.30 -4.19 -9.75
N VAL A 43 4.01 -4.12 -10.11
CA VAL A 43 3.56 -3.30 -11.24
C VAL A 43 3.76 -1.82 -10.93
N SER A 44 3.38 -1.35 -9.73
CA SER A 44 3.59 0.05 -9.35
C SER A 44 5.08 0.42 -9.31
N SER A 45 5.94 -0.42 -8.73
CA SER A 45 7.40 -0.18 -8.72
C SER A 45 7.97 -0.03 -10.14
N ARG A 46 7.49 -0.84 -11.09
CA ARG A 46 7.92 -0.75 -12.49
C ARG A 46 7.40 0.51 -13.17
N LEU A 47 6.13 0.85 -12.96
CA LEU A 47 5.50 2.01 -13.59
C LEU A 47 6.08 3.32 -13.07
N ILE A 48 6.22 3.47 -11.74
CA ILE A 48 6.78 4.67 -11.11
C ILE A 48 8.20 4.94 -11.62
N ARG A 49 9.06 3.91 -11.69
CA ARG A 49 10.42 4.08 -12.20
C ARG A 49 10.47 4.39 -13.69
N LYS A 50 9.49 3.92 -14.47
CA LYS A 50 9.38 4.23 -15.90
C LYS A 50 8.91 5.67 -16.13
N GLU A 51 7.96 6.13 -15.33
CA GLU A 51 7.32 7.45 -15.47
C GLU A 51 8.14 8.58 -14.83
N PHE A 52 8.87 8.28 -13.76
CA PHE A 52 9.67 9.25 -13.01
C PHE A 52 11.14 8.79 -12.87
N PRO A 53 11.88 8.68 -13.98
CA PRO A 53 13.27 8.20 -13.96
C PRO A 53 14.19 9.10 -13.11
N ASP A 54 13.98 10.42 -13.13
CA ASP A 54 14.80 11.38 -12.37
C ASP A 54 14.60 11.22 -10.86
N LEU A 55 13.35 11.01 -10.40
CA LEU A 55 13.06 10.72 -9.00
C LEU A 55 13.65 9.36 -8.60
N ALA A 56 13.65 8.39 -9.51
CA ALA A 56 14.25 7.10 -9.25
C ALA A 56 15.78 7.15 -9.11
N ALA A 57 16.44 7.98 -9.92
CA ALA A 57 17.87 8.23 -9.76
C ALA A 57 18.16 8.95 -8.43
N LYS A 58 17.37 9.99 -8.11
CA LYS A 58 17.59 10.85 -6.94
C LYS A 58 17.30 10.17 -5.59
N TYR A 59 16.15 9.52 -5.47
CA TYR A 59 15.65 9.03 -4.18
C TYR A 59 15.77 7.52 -4.02
N PHE A 60 15.73 6.78 -5.12
CA PHE A 60 15.83 5.30 -5.10
C PHE A 60 17.22 4.80 -5.51
N TYR A 61 18.17 5.68 -5.83
CA TYR A 61 19.54 5.33 -6.25
C TYR A 61 19.57 4.31 -7.40
N ASN A 62 18.61 4.40 -8.33
CA ASN A 62 18.41 3.45 -9.42
C ASN A 62 18.26 1.98 -8.97
N LYS A 63 17.88 1.74 -7.70
CA LYS A 63 17.61 0.39 -7.19
C LYS A 63 16.45 -0.25 -7.96
N PRO A 64 16.47 -1.59 -8.13
CA PRO A 64 15.46 -2.28 -8.91
C PRO A 64 14.10 -2.42 -8.19
N TYR A 65 13.97 -1.85 -6.98
CA TYR A 65 12.77 -1.92 -6.14
C TYR A 65 12.38 -0.53 -5.65
N PHE A 66 11.06 -0.32 -5.50
CA PHE A 66 10.47 0.89 -4.92
C PHE A 66 9.92 0.61 -3.52
N TRP A 67 9.27 -0.55 -3.34
CA TRP A 67 8.71 -0.97 -2.07
C TRP A 67 9.66 -1.92 -1.34
N THR A 68 9.64 -1.90 -0.01
CA THR A 68 10.23 -2.96 0.80
C THR A 68 9.47 -4.27 0.60
N GLY A 69 9.99 -5.41 1.10
CA GLY A 69 9.25 -6.68 1.07
C GLY A 69 8.01 -6.68 1.97
N ALA A 70 8.06 -5.93 3.08
CA ALA A 70 7.01 -5.87 4.09
C ALA A 70 5.73 -5.19 3.59
N TYR A 71 4.60 -5.59 4.16
CA TYR A 71 3.30 -4.97 3.97
C TYR A 71 2.41 -5.30 5.17
N PHE A 72 1.43 -4.44 5.44
CA PHE A 72 0.43 -4.66 6.48
C PHE A 72 -0.93 -4.90 5.84
N VAL A 73 -1.70 -5.83 6.41
CA VAL A 73 -3.09 -6.10 6.01
C VAL A 73 -3.91 -6.29 7.28
N ALA A 74 -5.05 -5.62 7.31
CA ALA A 74 -6.09 -5.87 8.29
C ALA A 74 -7.45 -5.90 7.57
N SER A 75 -8.31 -6.84 7.96
CA SER A 75 -9.70 -6.83 7.56
C SER A 75 -10.42 -5.68 8.26
N CYS A 76 -11.11 -4.85 7.50
CA CYS A 76 -12.01 -3.83 8.05
C CYS A 76 -13.44 -4.42 8.02
N GLY A 77 -13.80 -5.22 9.01
CA GLY A 77 -15.19 -5.66 9.18
C GLY A 77 -16.02 -4.55 9.83
N ASP A 78 -17.20 -4.22 9.29
CA ASP A 78 -18.17 -3.21 9.76
C ASP A 78 -17.64 -1.80 10.08
N ILE A 79 -16.39 -1.49 9.75
CA ILE A 79 -15.80 -0.17 10.00
C ILE A 79 -16.25 0.78 8.89
N THR A 80 -16.96 1.84 9.27
CA THR A 80 -17.44 2.84 8.30
C THR A 80 -16.27 3.62 7.70
N ILE A 81 -16.46 4.17 6.49
CA ILE A 81 -15.43 4.96 5.79
C ILE A 81 -14.92 6.11 6.69
N GLU A 82 -15.75 6.72 7.54
CA GLU A 82 -15.30 7.72 8.51
C GLU A 82 -14.30 7.19 9.54
N GLN A 83 -14.51 5.99 10.07
CA GLN A 83 -13.62 5.40 11.06
C GLN A 83 -12.27 5.02 10.44
N LEU A 84 -12.27 4.59 9.18
CA LEU A 84 -11.07 4.31 8.39
C LEU A 84 -10.28 5.58 8.08
N LYS A 85 -10.95 6.67 7.69
CA LYS A 85 -10.32 7.98 7.51
C LYS A 85 -9.64 8.45 8.80
N LYS A 86 -10.34 8.34 9.94
CA LYS A 86 -9.77 8.65 11.26
C LYS A 86 -8.56 7.77 11.60
N TYR A 87 -8.55 6.50 11.24
CA TYR A 87 -7.39 5.63 11.48
C TYR A 87 -6.16 6.10 10.69
N VAL A 88 -6.33 6.44 9.41
CA VAL A 88 -5.24 6.96 8.55
C VAL A 88 -4.74 8.31 9.06
N GLU A 89 -5.64 9.22 9.43
CA GLU A 89 -5.28 10.53 9.99
C GLU A 89 -4.45 10.42 11.29
N ASN A 90 -4.67 9.35 12.07
CA ASN A 90 -4.00 9.13 13.34
C ASN A 90 -2.71 8.28 13.24
N GLN A 91 -2.28 7.84 12.05
CA GLN A 91 -1.05 7.05 11.85
C GLN A 91 0.24 7.91 11.81
N ASN A 92 0.20 9.15 12.30
CA ASN A 92 1.40 9.95 12.49
C ASN A 92 2.22 9.45 13.71
N SER A 93 3.24 8.65 13.40
CA SER A 93 4.37 8.22 14.25
C SER A 93 4.19 6.93 15.06
N PRO A 94 5.13 5.96 14.99
CA PRO A 94 5.13 4.81 15.88
C PRO A 94 5.43 5.27 17.31
N LYS A 95 4.52 4.99 18.26
CA LYS A 95 4.88 5.03 19.68
C LYS A 95 5.81 3.85 19.95
N VAL A 96 7.06 4.15 20.29
CA VAL A 96 7.98 3.15 20.85
C VAL A 96 7.46 2.79 22.24
N GLU A 97 6.65 1.74 22.34
CA GLU A 97 6.37 1.10 23.63
C GLU A 97 7.60 0.28 24.04
N THR A 98 8.41 0.84 24.93
CA THR A 98 9.40 0.06 25.68
C THR A 98 8.65 -0.82 26.68
N LEU A 99 8.55 -2.12 26.38
CA LEU A 99 8.11 -3.11 27.35
C LEU A 99 9.19 -3.28 28.44
N PRO A 100 8.88 -3.10 29.73
CA PRO A 100 9.77 -3.51 30.81
C PRO A 100 9.86 -5.05 30.86
N ARG A 101 11.07 -5.56 31.11
CA ARG A 101 11.33 -6.99 31.33
C ARG A 101 10.57 -7.53 32.54
#